data_AF-A0AAE7CPU3-F1
#
_entry.id   AF-A0AAE7CPU3-F1
#
_cell.length_a   1.000
_cell.length_b   1.000
_cell.length_c   1.000
_cell.angle_alpha   90.00
_cell.angle_beta   90.00
_cell.angle_gamma   90.00
#
_symmetry.space_group_name_H-M   'P 1'
#
loop_
_entity.id
_entity.type
_entity.pdbx_description
1 polymer ?
#
loop_
_entity_poly.entity_id
_entity_poly.type
_entity_poly.pdbx_seq_one_letter_code
_entity_poly.pdbx_strand_id
1 'polypeptide(L)' 'MAEAALVAAEYGGTVPRLLAAHGYGPDKSVTAAAVTGGGWVRCSVPGCTYTGAEASVRNHEAKPHKETA' A
#
# COMPACT_ATOMS: atom_id res chain seq x y z
N MET A 1 5.49 -17.98 0.72
CA MET A 1 6.24 -18.47 -0.47
C MET A 1 5.35 -18.65 -1.70
N ALA A 2 4.04 -18.90 -1.56
CA ALA A 2 3.15 -19.09 -2.72
C ALA A 2 2.95 -17.81 -3.55
N GLU A 3 2.78 -16.64 -2.91
CA GLU A 3 2.46 -15.41 -3.67
C GLU A 3 3.62 -14.96 -4.56
N ALA A 4 4.85 -15.02 -4.08
CA ALA A 4 6.02 -14.65 -4.88
C ALA A 4 6.19 -15.56 -6.11
N ALA A 5 5.94 -16.87 -5.96
CA ALA A 5 5.99 -17.82 -7.07
C ALA A 5 4.88 -17.55 -8.09
N LEU A 6 3.66 -17.25 -7.63
CA LEU A 6 2.56 -16.84 -8.49
C LEU A 6 2.90 -15.54 -9.25
N VAL A 7 3.44 -14.53 -8.55
CA VAL A 7 3.85 -13.27 -9.18
C VAL A 7 4.91 -13.49 -10.25
N ALA A 8 5.87 -14.37 -9.99
CA ALA A 8 6.89 -14.76 -10.96
C ALA A 8 6.28 -15.45 -12.20
N ALA A 9 5.44 -16.46 -11.99
CA ALA A 9 4.89 -17.28 -13.08
C ALA A 9 3.90 -16.51 -13.97
N GLU A 10 2.96 -15.78 -13.36
CA GLU A 10 1.83 -15.17 -14.09
C GLU A 10 2.09 -13.71 -14.51
N TYR A 11 2.93 -13.00 -13.76
CA TYR A 11 3.13 -11.55 -13.95
C TYR A 11 4.59 -11.18 -14.23
N GLY A 12 5.44 -12.18 -14.53
CA GLY A 12 6.85 -12.00 -14.83
C GLY A 12 7.66 -11.42 -13.67
N GLY A 13 7.22 -11.65 -12.44
CA GLY A 13 7.88 -11.14 -11.23
C GLY A 13 7.60 -9.66 -10.94
N THR A 14 6.66 -9.03 -11.66
CA THR A 14 6.44 -7.58 -11.57
C THR A 14 5.10 -7.26 -10.89
N VAL A 15 5.18 -6.58 -9.75
CA VAL A 15 4.00 -6.06 -9.05
C VAL A 15 3.19 -5.08 -9.94
N PRO A 16 3.81 -4.20 -10.75
CA PRO A 16 3.05 -3.35 -11.67
C PRO A 16 2.17 -4.14 -12.66
N ARG A 17 2.66 -5.25 -13.24
CA ARG A 17 1.82 -6.07 -14.14
C ARG A 17 0.70 -6.78 -13.40
N LEU A 18 0.97 -7.28 -12.19
CA LEU A 18 -0.08 -7.80 -11.31
C LEU A 18 -1.17 -6.75 -11.09
N LEU A 19 -0.80 -5.54 -10.69
CA LEU A 19 -1.77 -4.46 -10.44
C LEU A 19 -2.58 -4.10 -11.69
N ALA A 20 -1.90 -3.95 -12.83
CA ALA A 20 -2.55 -3.66 -14.11
C ALA A 20 -3.53 -4.76 -14.54
N ALA A 21 -3.15 -6.03 -14.37
CA ALA A 21 -4.03 -7.17 -14.68
C ALA A 21 -5.29 -7.20 -13.81
N HIS A 22 -5.25 -6.62 -12.61
CA HIS A 22 -6.39 -6.46 -11.71
C HIS A 22 -7.09 -5.10 -11.86
N GLY A 23 -6.78 -4.37 -12.93
CA GLY A 23 -7.43 -3.13 -13.33
C GLY A 23 -6.98 -1.89 -12.56
N TYR A 24 -5.89 -1.95 -11.80
CA TYR A 24 -5.30 -0.79 -11.15
C TYR A 24 -4.33 -0.07 -12.10
N GLY A 25 -4.25 1.25 -11.98
CA GLY A 25 -3.46 2.08 -12.88
C GLY A 25 -3.56 3.56 -12.53
N PRO A 26 -3.12 4.47 -13.42
CA PRO A 26 -3.17 5.92 -13.21
C PRO A 26 -4.57 6.43 -12.81
N ASP A 27 -5.61 5.84 -13.39
CA ASP A 27 -7.01 6.24 -13.13
C ASP A 27 -7.67 5.45 -12.00
N LYS A 28 -7.03 4.39 -11.50
CA LYS A 28 -7.55 3.53 -10.42
C LYS A 28 -6.43 3.16 -9.43
N SER A 29 -6.33 3.97 -8.37
CA SER A 29 -5.34 3.76 -7.32
C SER A 29 -5.64 2.52 -6.47
N VAL A 30 -4.64 1.64 -6.35
CA VAL A 30 -4.70 0.46 -5.45
C VAL A 30 -4.75 0.87 -3.97
N THR A 31 -4.04 1.92 -3.58
CA THR A 31 -4.00 2.37 -2.18
C THR A 31 -5.32 3.01 -1.77
N ALA A 32 -5.94 3.78 -2.67
CA ALA A 32 -7.27 4.32 -2.44
C ALA A 32 -8.31 3.21 -2.29
N ALA A 33 -8.27 2.21 -3.19
CA ALA A 33 -9.16 1.05 -3.12
C ALA A 33 -8.97 0.24 -1.83
N ALA A 34 -7.72 0.03 -1.39
CA ALA A 34 -7.42 -0.70 -0.16
C ALA A 34 -7.94 0.01 1.09
N VAL A 35 -7.89 1.36 1.12
CA VAL A 35 -8.47 2.15 2.20
C VAL A 35 -10.00 2.11 2.17
N THR A 36 -10.61 2.33 1.01
CA THR A 36 -12.08 2.26 0.86
C THR A 36 -12.63 0.88 1.21
N GLY A 37 -11.88 -0.19 0.90
CA GLY A 37 -12.22 -1.57 1.27
C GLY A 37 -12.00 -1.91 2.75
N GLY A 38 -11.51 -0.98 3.57
CA GLY A 38 -11.31 -1.17 5.01
C GLY A 38 -10.10 -2.03 5.39
N GLY A 39 -9.31 -2.49 4.42
CA GLY A 39 -8.10 -3.27 4.70
C GLY A 39 -6.93 -2.43 5.17
N TRP A 40 -6.84 -1.18 4.69
CA TRP A 40 -5.78 -0.23 5.02
C TRP A 40 -6.35 1.05 5.65
N VAL A 41 -5.51 1.76 6.40
CA VAL A 41 -5.82 3.06 6.99
C VAL A 41 -4.85 4.13 6.49
N ARG A 42 -5.26 5.39 6.59
CA ARG A 42 -4.39 6.56 6.33
C ARG A 42 -3.70 6.97 7.63
N CYS A 43 -2.48 7.50 7.52
CA CYS A 43 -1.83 8.19 8.63
C CYS A 43 -2.72 9.33 9.15
N SER A 44 -2.80 9.48 10.47
CA SER A 44 -3.61 10.51 11.12
C SER A 44 -2.96 11.90 11.10
N VAL A 45 -1.66 11.99 10.81
CA VAL A 45 -0.93 13.26 10.80
C VAL A 45 -1.30 14.11 9.56
N PRO A 46 -1.76 15.36 9.75
CA PRO A 46 -2.13 16.23 8.64
C PRO A 46 -0.98 16.42 7.64
N GLY A 47 -1.30 16.30 6.34
CA GLY A 47 -0.32 16.43 5.26
C GLY A 47 0.48 15.16 4.95
N CYS A 48 0.41 14.12 5.78
CA CYS A 48 1.03 12.84 5.48
C CYS A 48 0.15 12.00 4.53
N THR A 49 0.75 11.49 3.45
CA THR A 49 0.06 10.65 2.46
C THR A 49 0.30 9.15 2.65
N TYR A 50 0.96 8.75 3.75
CA TYR A 50 1.24 7.35 4.04
C TYR A 50 -0.06 6.57 4.31
N THR A 51 -0.19 5.41 3.65
CA THR A 51 -1.31 4.49 3.82
C THR A 51 -0.80 3.06 3.89
N GLY A 52 -1.41 2.24 4.73
CA GLY A 52 -1.02 0.84 4.88
C GLY A 52 -1.91 0.09 5.85
N ALA A 53 -1.55 -1.16 6.13
CA ALA A 53 -2.15 -1.89 7.25
C ALA A 53 -1.94 -1.13 8.57
N GLU A 54 -2.87 -1.31 9.51
CA GLU A 54 -2.90 -0.55 10.78
C GLU A 54 -1.56 -0.63 11.54
N ALA A 55 -0.95 -1.80 11.63
CA ALA A 55 0.34 -1.98 12.29
C ALA A 55 1.47 -1.16 11.63
N SER A 56 1.47 -1.07 10.29
CA SER A 56 2.44 -0.28 9.54
C SER A 56 2.23 1.22 9.76
N VAL A 57 0.98 1.67 9.76
CA VAL A 57 0.64 3.07 10.01
C VAL A 57 1.00 3.49 11.43
N ARG A 58 0.68 2.68 12.45
CA ARG A 58 1.09 2.94 13.84
C ARG A 58 2.61 3.06 13.98
N ASN A 59 3.36 2.18 13.32
CA ASN A 59 4.83 2.24 13.33
C ASN A 59 5.36 3.48 12.62
N HIS A 60 4.70 3.89 11.54
CA HIS A 60 5.01 5.11 10.80
C HIS A 60 4.71 6.38 11.61
N GLU A 61 3.60 6.41 12.36
CA GLU A 61 3.27 7.54 13.24
C GLU A 61 4.27 7.66 14.40
N ALA A 62 4.79 6.54 14.91
CA ALA A 62 5.67 6.52 16.06
C ALA A 62 7.12 7.01 15.82
N LYS A 63 7.59 7.12 14.56
CA LYS A 63 8.98 7.56 14.26
C LYS A 63 9.07 8.65 13.19
N PRO A 64 8.66 8.44 11.93
CA PRO A 64 8.70 9.46 10.86
C PRO A 64 8.14 10.84 11.20
N HIS A 65 7.12 10.94 12.06
CA HIS A 65 6.49 12.22 12.44
C HIS A 65 7.01 12.83 13.74
N LYS A 66 7.99 12.20 14.37
CA LYS A 66 8.74 12.85 15.44
C LYS A 66 9.76 13.76 14.79
N GLU A 67 9.33 14.95 14.37
CA GLU A 67 10.30 16.04 14.19
C GLU A 67 10.91 16.36 15.56
N THR A 68 12.24 16.43 15.54
CA THR A 68 13.17 16.83 16.60
C THR A 68 12.57 17.96 17.44
N ALA A 69 12.14 17.65 18.65
CA ALA A 69 11.94 18.68 19.67
C ALA A 69 13.30 19.25 20.09
#